data_AF-A0A542LQW7-F1
#
_entry.id   AF-A0A542LQW7-F1
#
_cell.length_a   1.000
_cell.length_b   1.000
_cell.length_c   1.000
_cell.angle_alpha   90.00
_cell.angle_beta   90.00
_cell.angle_gamma   90.00
#
_symmetry.space_group_name_H-M   'P 1'
#
loop_
_entity.id
_entity.type
_entity.pdbx_description
1 polymer ?
#
loop_
_entity_poly.entity_id
_entity_poly.type
_entity_poly.pdbx_seq_one_letter_code
_entity_poly.pdbx_strand_id
1 'polypeptide(L)'
;MNFELNFLEHDVSIAEDTWTALVTTGSDTSLANVRATILGVLERNGTFTIEDSNDQAVRRIETTAEFEGFMQEVKMQRGQLPG
;
A
#
# COMPACT_ATOMS: atom_id res chain seq x y z
N MET A 1 5.96 -13.80 -5.84
CA MET A 1 4.63 -13.34 -5.43
C MET A 1 4.24 -12.24 -6.41
N ASN A 2 3.12 -12.41 -7.11
CA ASN A 2 2.59 -11.39 -8.01
C ASN A 2 1.54 -10.59 -7.23
N PHE A 3 1.60 -9.26 -7.27
CA PHE A 3 0.63 -8.37 -6.67
C PHE A 3 -0.13 -7.69 -7.81
N GLU A 4 -1.45 -7.61 -7.70
CA GLU A 4 -2.28 -6.86 -8.63
C GLU A 4 -2.70 -5.54 -7.99
N LEU A 5 -2.55 -4.45 -8.74
CA LEU A 5 -3.00 -3.12 -8.36
C LEU A 5 -4.14 -2.74 -9.30
N ASN A 6 -5.25 -2.27 -8.73
CA ASN A 6 -6.38 -1.79 -9.51
C ASN A 6 -6.25 -0.30 -9.70
N PHE A 7 -6.30 0.18 -10.96
CA PHE A 7 -6.21 1.60 -11.29
C PHE A 7 -7.57 2.11 -11.76
N LEU A 8 -8.05 3.20 -11.17
CA LEU A 8 -9.32 3.85 -11.52
C LEU A 8 -9.12 5.34 -11.72
N GLU A 9 -9.09 5.78 -12.97
CA GLU A 9 -9.05 7.17 -13.45
C GLU A 9 -7.85 8.01 -12.96
N HIS A 10 -7.57 8.07 -11.65
CA HIS A 10 -6.33 8.54 -11.04
C HIS A 10 -6.01 7.85 -9.71
N ASP A 11 -6.82 6.90 -9.25
CA ASP A 11 -6.71 6.21 -7.97
C ASP A 11 -6.08 4.82 -8.12
N VAL A 12 -5.53 4.30 -7.03
CA VAL A 12 -5.05 2.93 -6.93
C VAL A 12 -5.65 2.25 -5.70
N SER A 13 -6.16 1.03 -5.86
CA SER A 13 -6.59 0.21 -4.74
C SER A 13 -5.87 -1.12 -4.66
N ILE A 14 -5.79 -1.65 -3.44
CA ILE A 14 -5.27 -2.98 -3.14
C ILE A 14 -6.15 -3.65 -2.07
N ALA A 15 -6.40 -4.94 -2.21
CA ALA A 15 -7.10 -5.70 -1.18
C ALA A 15 -6.28 -5.77 0.12
N GLU A 16 -6.97 -5.76 1.27
CA GLU A 16 -6.37 -5.77 2.61
C GLU A 16 -5.51 -7.01 2.85
N ASP A 17 -5.97 -8.18 2.39
CA ASP A 17 -5.23 -9.44 2.49
C ASP A 17 -3.91 -9.40 1.71
N THR A 18 -3.95 -8.80 0.51
CA THR A 18 -2.83 -8.63 -0.40
C THR A 18 -1.84 -7.62 0.16
N TRP A 19 -2.33 -6.50 0.70
CA TRP A 19 -1.50 -5.53 1.42
C TRP A 19 -0.84 -6.16 2.64
N THR A 20 -1.60 -6.90 3.46
CA THR A 20 -1.10 -7.58 4.64
C THR A 20 -0.01 -8.59 4.28
N ALA A 21 -0.21 -9.40 3.24
CA ALA A 21 0.79 -10.32 2.75
C ALA A 21 2.05 -9.59 2.27
N LEU A 22 1.90 -8.50 1.51
CA LEU A 22 3.00 -7.66 1.04
C LEU A 22 3.84 -7.11 2.19
N VAL A 23 3.20 -6.53 3.21
CA VAL A 23 3.91 -5.88 4.32
C VAL A 23 4.48 -6.87 5.33
N THR A 24 3.96 -8.09 5.45
CA THR A 24 4.46 -9.09 6.42
C THR A 24 5.48 -10.04 5.83
N THR A 25 5.22 -10.59 4.63
CA THR A 25 6.02 -11.67 4.03
C THR A 25 6.57 -11.32 2.65
N GLY A 26 6.08 -10.24 2.04
CA GLY A 26 6.59 -9.73 0.78
C GLY A 26 8.06 -9.30 0.89
N SER A 27 8.80 -9.46 -0.21
CA SER A 27 10.19 -9.00 -0.29
C SER A 27 10.28 -7.48 -0.20
N ASP A 28 11.40 -6.97 0.32
CA ASP A 28 11.64 -5.52 0.39
C ASP A 28 11.59 -4.86 -1.00
N THR A 29 12.03 -5.57 -2.05
CA THR A 29 11.93 -5.10 -3.45
C THR A 29 10.48 -4.97 -3.90
N SER A 30 9.62 -5.95 -3.57
CA SER A 30 8.19 -5.89 -3.90
C SER A 30 7.52 -4.70 -3.21
N LEU A 31 7.80 -4.51 -1.92
CA LEU A 31 7.25 -3.39 -1.15
C LEU A 31 7.74 -2.04 -1.67
N ALA A 32 9.02 -1.94 -2.05
CA ALA A 32 9.59 -0.73 -2.65
C ALA A 32 8.96 -0.38 -4.00
N ASN A 33 8.69 -1.38 -4.84
CA ASN A 33 8.04 -1.18 -6.14
C ASN A 33 6.59 -0.69 -5.96
N VAL A 34 5.81 -1.33 -5.07
CA VAL A 34 4.43 -0.91 -4.78
C VAL A 34 4.42 0.51 -4.20
N ARG A 35 5.35 0.82 -3.29
CA ARG A 35 5.51 2.18 -2.74
C ARG A 35 5.76 3.22 -3.83
N ALA A 36 6.64 2.94 -4.79
CA ALA A 36 6.93 3.86 -5.90
C ALA A 36 5.69 4.12 -6.78
N THR A 37 4.90 3.08 -7.07
CA THR A 37 3.65 3.21 -7.81
C THR A 37 2.63 4.09 -7.08
N ILE A 38 2.43 3.85 -5.77
CA ILE A 38 1.49 4.62 -4.96
C ILE A 38 1.92 6.09 -4.87
N LEU A 39 3.20 6.37 -4.66
CA LEU A 39 3.71 7.75 -4.64
C LEU A 39 3.42 8.48 -5.96
N GLY A 40 3.65 7.83 -7.10
CA GLY A 40 3.35 8.42 -8.41
C GLY A 40 1.86 8.68 -8.64
N VAL A 41 0.97 7.93 -7.99
CA VAL A 41 -0.47 8.18 -7.98
C VAL A 41 -0.80 9.41 -7.12
N LEU A 42 -0.28 9.47 -5.90
CA LEU A 42 -0.55 10.56 -4.97
C LEU A 42 0.01 11.91 -5.46
N GLU A 43 1.17 11.91 -6.12
CA GLU A 43 1.76 13.10 -6.75
C GLU A 43 0.89 13.70 -7.88
N ARG A 44 -0.03 12.89 -8.43
CA ARG A 44 -0.97 13.31 -9.47
C ARG A 44 -2.36 13.64 -8.92
N ASN A 45 -2.46 13.88 -7.60
CA ASN A 45 -3.71 14.10 -6.87
C ASN A 45 -4.68 12.90 -6.94
N GLY A 46 -4.14 11.70 -7.15
CA GLY A 46 -4.88 10.46 -6.96
C GLY A 46 -4.97 10.04 -5.51
N THR A 47 -5.69 8.96 -5.25
CA THR A 47 -5.82 8.36 -3.91
C THR A 47 -5.37 6.91 -3.90
N PHE A 48 -4.85 6.48 -2.75
CA PHE A 48 -4.55 5.08 -2.48
C PHE A 48 -5.54 4.53 -1.46
N THR A 49 -6.20 3.43 -1.82
CA THR A 49 -7.19 2.78 -0.96
C THR A 49 -6.77 1.34 -0.65
N ILE A 50 -6.90 0.94 0.61
CA ILE A 50 -6.88 -0.47 1.00
C ILE A 50 -8.34 -0.87 1.24
N GLU A 51 -8.76 -1.96 0.61
CA GLU A 51 -10.16 -2.40 0.57
C GLU A 51 -10.32 -3.76 1.27
N ASP A 52 -11.39 -3.94 2.05
CA ASP A 52 -11.75 -5.25 2.59
C ASP A 52 -12.38 -6.15 1.51
N SER A 53 -12.80 -7.36 1.91
CA SER A 53 -13.44 -8.33 1.01
C SER A 53 -14.85 -7.95 0.51
N ASN A 54 -15.40 -6.82 0.99
CA ASN A 54 -16.68 -6.26 0.57
C ASN A 54 -16.49 -4.96 -0.23
N ASP A 55 -15.29 -4.73 -0.77
CA ASP A 55 -14.89 -3.53 -1.48
C ASP A 55 -15.06 -2.24 -0.64
N GLN A 56 -15.00 -2.34 0.70
CA GLN A 56 -15.08 -1.20 1.59
C GLN A 56 -13.68 -0.68 1.92
N ALA A 57 -13.49 0.64 1.82
CA ALA A 57 -12.23 1.28 2.18
C ALA A 57 -11.93 1.14 3.69
N VAL A 58 -10.93 0.35 4.04
CA VAL A 58 -10.41 0.25 5.42
C VAL A 58 -9.35 1.31 5.69
N ARG A 59 -8.68 1.80 4.65
CA ARG A 59 -7.77 2.94 4.71
C ARG A 59 -7.79 3.68 3.39
N ARG A 60 -7.85 5.01 3.47
CA ARG A 60 -7.74 5.93 2.32
C ARG A 60 -6.60 6.90 2.61
N ILE A 61 -5.72 7.07 1.63
CA ILE A 61 -4.54 7.95 1.70
C ILE A 61 -4.60 8.88 0.50
N GLU A 62 -4.53 10.18 0.75
CA GLU A 62 -4.73 11.20 -0.28
C GLU A 62 -3.48 12.04 -0.51
N THR A 63 -2.50 11.95 0.39
CA THR A 63 -1.24 12.70 0.26
C THR A 63 -0.01 11.81 0.39
N THR A 64 1.07 12.23 -0.25
CA THR A 64 2.37 11.58 -0.12
C THR A 64 2.87 11.59 1.32
N ALA A 65 2.61 12.65 2.08
CA ALA A 65 3.01 12.77 3.49
C ALA A 65 2.31 11.73 4.38
N GLU A 66 1.00 11.53 4.21
CA GLU A 66 0.24 10.48 4.90
C GLU A 66 0.77 9.09 4.54
N PHE A 67 1.07 8.87 3.26
CA PHE A 67 1.61 7.59 2.81
C PHE A 67 3.00 7.30 3.40
N GLU A 68 3.88 8.29 3.45
CA GLU A 68 5.20 8.13 4.07
C GLU A 68 5.09 7.82 5.55
N GLY A 69 4.20 8.49 6.28
CA GLY A 69 3.90 8.18 7.68
C GLY A 69 3.45 6.73 7.87
N PHE A 70 2.50 6.28 7.03
CA PHE A 70 2.04 4.90 7.05
C PHE A 70 3.15 3.89 6.73
N MET A 71 4.04 4.20 5.79
CA MET A 71 5.20 3.36 5.48
C MET A 71 6.22 3.27 6.63
N GLN A 72 6.31 4.28 7.51
CA GLN A 72 7.10 4.16 8.73
C GLN A 72 6.48 3.18 9.71
N GLU A 73 5.16 3.20 9.88
CA GLU A 73 4.43 2.23 10.72
C GLU A 73 4.68 0.80 10.22
N VAL A 74 4.59 0.58 8.91
CA VAL A 74 4.88 -0.71 8.25
C VAL A 74 6.32 -1.16 8.52
N LYS A 75 7.30 -0.27 8.42
CA LYS A 75 8.70 -0.59 8.73
C LYS A 75 8.89 -1.01 10.18
N MET A 76 8.26 -0.31 11.13
CA MET A 76 8.31 -0.67 12.54
C MET A 76 7.70 -2.04 12.79
N GLN A 77 6.57 -2.36 12.16
CA GLN A 77 5.93 -3.68 12.26
C GLN A 77 6.84 -4.79 11.70
N ARG A 78 7.46 -4.58 10.53
CA ARG A 78 8.40 -5.56 9.94
C ARG A 78 9.64 -5.78 10.80
N GLY A 79 10.16 -4.72 11.42
CA GLY A 79 11.32 -4.82 12.32
C GLY A 79 11.04 -5.56 13.64
N GLN A 80 9.77 -5.75 13.99
CA GLN A 80 9.34 -6.50 15.19
C GLN A 80 9.09 -7.99 14.91
N LEU A 81 9.02 -8.42 13.66
CA LEU A 81 8.86 -9.84 13.31
C LEU A 81 10.22 -10.55 13.42
N PRO A 82 10.32 -11.68 14.16
CA PRO A 82 11.54 -12.48 14.16
C PRO A 82 11.76 -13.04 12.75
N GLY A 83 12.93 -12.75 12.18
CA GLY A 83 13.36 -13.26 10.88
C GLY A 83 13.64 -14.76 10.86
#